data_AF-A0A8T0NFZ6-F1
#
_entry.id   AF-A0A8T0NFZ6-F1
#
_cell.length_a   1.000
_cell.length_b   1.000
_cell.length_c   1.000
_cell.angle_alpha   90.00
_cell.angle_beta   90.00
_cell.angle_gamma   90.00
#
_symmetry.space_group_name_H-M   'P 1'
#
loop_
_entity.id
_entity.type
_entity.pdbx_description
1 polymer ?
#
loop_
_entity_poly.entity_id
_entity_poly.type
_entity_poly.pdbx_seq_one_letter_code
_entity_poly.pdbx_strand_id
1 'polypeptide(L)'
;MNAVLRVSLGNFLFFAIFAIMMIGIKDQNDRRDAWHHGGWIAKIAVWAVLIVLMFCVPNIVINIYEVLSKFGSGLFLLVQVLMLLDFTNNWNDSWVEKDEQKWEIALLVVTVVCYLSTFAFSGVLFMWFNPSGHDCGLNVFFIVTTLILAFAFAIVALHPQVNGSIMPASVISVYCAYLCYTSLSSEPDDYKCNGLHRHSKQVSLSALILGMLTTVLSVVYSAVRAGSSTTFLSPPSSPRSGDKNPLLGDEETGKGNDKESEPRPVSYSYTFFHLIFALASMYSAMLLTGWTSAASEKSELMDVGWTTVWVRICTEWVTAALYIWTLIAPLLFPDRDFS
;
A
#
# COMPACT_ATOMS: atom_id res chain seq x y z
N MET A 1 -0.14 -24.21 5.70
CA MET A 1 -1.07 -23.27 5.05
C MET A 1 -2.30 -22.97 5.90
N ASN A 2 -3.13 -23.96 6.26
CA ASN A 2 -4.37 -23.72 7.01
C ASN A 2 -4.19 -23.00 8.36
N ALA A 3 -3.10 -23.25 9.08
CA ALA A 3 -2.81 -22.53 10.33
C ALA A 3 -2.62 -21.02 10.12
N VAL A 4 -1.93 -20.61 9.04
CA VAL A 4 -1.71 -19.19 8.69
C VAL A 4 -3.04 -18.51 8.38
N LEU A 5 -3.89 -19.16 7.57
CA LEU A 5 -5.21 -18.64 7.23
C LEU A 5 -6.12 -18.51 8.46
N ARG A 6 -6.05 -19.43 9.42
CA ARG A 6 -6.82 -19.35 10.67
C ARG A 6 -6.40 -18.16 11.53
N VAL A 7 -5.10 -17.96 11.72
CA VAL A 7 -4.57 -16.78 12.44
C VAL A 7 -4.97 -15.49 11.72
N SER A 8 -4.83 -15.45 10.40
CA SER A 8 -5.22 -14.30 9.59
C SER A 8 -6.72 -14.01 9.65
N LEU A 9 -7.57 -15.03 9.66
CA LEU A 9 -9.02 -14.86 9.80
C LEU A 9 -9.37 -14.23 11.15
N GLY A 10 -8.70 -14.63 12.24
CA GLY A 10 -8.96 -14.06 13.56
C GLY A 10 -8.52 -12.59 13.63
N ASN A 11 -7.37 -12.26 13.04
CA ASN A 11 -6.91 -10.88 12.86
C ASN A 11 -7.89 -10.05 12.01
N PHE A 12 -8.30 -10.58 10.86
CA PHE A 12 -9.25 -9.94 9.95
C PHE A 12 -10.56 -9.65 10.67
N LEU A 13 -11.13 -10.64 11.37
CA LEU A 13 -12.38 -10.46 12.12
C LEU A 13 -12.24 -9.42 13.22
N PHE A 14 -11.13 -9.43 13.97
CA PHE A 14 -10.87 -8.41 15.00
C PHE A 14 -10.91 -7.00 14.40
N PHE A 15 -10.15 -6.73 13.35
CA PHE A 15 -10.10 -5.41 12.73
C PHE A 15 -11.40 -5.07 11.97
N ALA A 16 -12.04 -6.02 11.30
CA ALA A 16 -13.30 -5.79 10.58
C ALA A 16 -14.45 -5.45 11.54
N ILE A 17 -14.55 -6.16 12.67
CA ILE A 17 -15.55 -5.85 13.72
C ILE A 17 -15.30 -4.44 14.26
N PHE A 18 -14.05 -4.08 14.55
CA PHE A 18 -13.71 -2.73 14.99
C PHE A 18 -14.01 -1.68 13.91
N ALA A 19 -13.72 -1.95 12.64
CA ALA A 19 -14.05 -1.05 11.54
C ALA A 19 -15.55 -0.77 11.47
N ILE A 20 -16.39 -1.81 11.64
CA ILE A 20 -17.86 -1.71 11.69
C ILE A 20 -18.32 -0.91 12.90
N MET A 21 -17.78 -1.18 14.10
CA MET A 21 -18.13 -0.43 15.31
C MET A 21 -17.84 1.07 15.18
N MET A 22 -16.78 1.42 14.46
CA MET A 22 -16.31 2.80 14.30
C MET A 22 -16.97 3.57 13.14
N ILE A 23 -17.97 2.98 12.45
CA ILE A 23 -18.66 3.64 11.34
C ILE A 23 -19.36 4.92 11.80
N GLY A 24 -19.09 6.02 11.09
CA GLY A 24 -19.81 7.28 11.25
C GLY A 24 -19.38 8.12 12.46
N ILE A 25 -18.24 7.81 13.10
CA ILE A 25 -17.66 8.67 14.13
C ILE A 25 -17.06 9.90 13.45
N LYS A 26 -17.49 11.09 13.89
CA LYS A 26 -17.04 12.39 13.36
C LYS A 26 -16.39 13.27 14.41
N ASP A 27 -16.74 13.06 15.68
CA ASP A 27 -16.27 13.85 16.81
C ASP A 27 -15.73 12.95 17.93
N GLN A 28 -14.83 13.51 18.74
CA GLN A 28 -14.22 12.83 19.89
C GLN A 28 -15.16 12.73 21.09
N ASN A 29 -16.34 13.36 21.05
CA ASN A 29 -17.33 13.27 22.13
C ASN A 29 -18.14 11.96 22.05
N ASP A 30 -18.12 11.26 20.91
CA ASP A 30 -18.73 9.94 20.77
C ASP A 30 -18.11 8.95 21.77
N ARG A 31 -18.96 8.22 22.51
CA ARG A 31 -18.52 7.18 23.47
C ARG A 31 -17.62 6.12 22.83
N ARG A 32 -17.76 5.90 21.53
CA ARG A 32 -16.95 4.95 20.75
C ARG A 32 -15.50 5.44 20.56
N ASP A 33 -15.24 6.74 20.62
CA ASP A 33 -13.90 7.32 20.63
C ASP A 33 -13.09 6.82 21.84
N ALA A 34 -13.70 6.86 23.03
CA ALA A 34 -13.08 6.35 24.25
C ALA A 34 -12.73 4.84 24.13
N TRP A 35 -13.55 4.06 23.41
CA TRP A 35 -13.24 2.66 23.13
C TRP A 35 -12.11 2.50 22.11
N HIS A 36 -12.00 3.38 21.12
CA HIS A 36 -10.91 3.38 20.14
C HIS A 36 -9.55 3.67 20.79
N HIS A 37 -9.48 4.63 21.72
CA HIS A 37 -8.24 5.02 22.41
C HIS A 37 -7.94 4.20 23.69
N GLY A 38 -8.98 3.64 24.33
CA GLY A 38 -8.87 2.93 25.62
C GLY A 38 -9.00 1.41 25.52
N GLY A 39 -9.18 0.74 26.67
CA GLY A 39 -9.59 -0.66 26.74
C GLY A 39 -8.56 -1.70 26.24
N TRP A 40 -7.27 -1.37 26.21
CA TRP A 40 -6.21 -2.21 25.62
C TRP A 40 -6.18 -3.66 26.12
N ILE A 41 -6.34 -3.88 27.43
CA ILE A 41 -6.36 -5.25 27.99
C ILE A 41 -7.54 -6.05 27.43
N ALA A 42 -8.74 -5.44 27.38
CA ALA A 42 -9.92 -6.08 26.81
C ALA A 42 -9.74 -6.35 25.31
N LYS A 43 -9.15 -5.43 24.56
CA LYS A 43 -8.85 -5.61 23.13
C LYS A 43 -7.90 -6.78 22.90
N ILE A 44 -6.80 -6.85 23.65
CA ILE A 44 -5.83 -7.95 23.56
C ILE A 44 -6.49 -9.28 23.91
N ALA A 45 -7.33 -9.32 24.94
CA ALA A 45 -8.06 -10.52 25.32
C ALA A 45 -9.04 -10.98 24.22
N VAL A 46 -9.85 -10.06 23.67
CA VAL A 46 -10.78 -10.34 22.56
C VAL A 46 -10.01 -10.82 21.32
N TRP A 47 -8.91 -10.16 20.98
CA TRP A 47 -8.04 -10.55 19.89
C TRP A 47 -7.49 -11.97 20.06
N ALA A 48 -6.92 -12.29 21.23
CA ALA A 48 -6.40 -13.63 21.52
C ALA A 48 -7.49 -14.70 21.45
N VAL A 49 -8.68 -14.42 22.01
CA VAL A 49 -9.84 -15.33 21.94
C VAL A 49 -10.25 -15.56 20.48
N LEU A 50 -10.36 -14.50 19.67
CA LEU A 50 -10.70 -14.64 18.25
C LEU A 50 -9.70 -15.51 17.51
N ILE A 51 -8.39 -15.34 17.74
CA ILE A 51 -7.35 -16.19 17.14
C ILE A 51 -7.56 -17.66 17.53
N VAL A 52 -7.74 -17.96 18.82
CA VAL A 52 -7.91 -19.33 19.30
C VAL A 52 -9.19 -19.96 18.73
N LEU A 53 -10.30 -19.21 18.71
CA LEU A 53 -11.57 -19.69 18.15
C LEU A 53 -11.47 -20.05 16.67
N MET A 54 -10.61 -19.36 15.90
CA MET A 54 -10.41 -19.69 14.48
C MET A 54 -9.76 -21.06 14.26
N PHE A 55 -9.15 -21.69 15.28
CA PHE A 55 -8.69 -23.07 15.18
C PHE A 55 -9.82 -24.10 15.29
N CYS A 56 -10.96 -23.73 15.89
CA CYS A 56 -12.15 -24.59 15.99
C CYS A 56 -13.02 -24.55 14.73
N VAL A 57 -12.77 -23.62 13.81
CA VAL A 57 -13.58 -23.41 12.60
C VAL A 57 -13.36 -24.56 11.57
N PRO A 58 -14.40 -25.09 10.92
CA PRO A 58 -14.23 -26.15 9.91
C PRO A 58 -13.41 -25.71 8.69
N ASN A 59 -12.69 -26.64 8.05
CA ASN A 59 -11.83 -26.34 6.89
C ASN A 59 -12.58 -25.72 5.70
N ILE A 60 -13.88 -26.00 5.53
CA ILE A 60 -14.70 -25.41 4.47
C ILE A 60 -14.74 -23.88 4.57
N VAL A 61 -14.83 -23.33 5.79
CA VAL A 61 -14.84 -21.87 6.01
C VAL A 61 -13.46 -21.29 5.73
N ILE A 62 -12.39 -22.01 6.07
CA ILE A 62 -11.02 -21.58 5.79
C ILE A 62 -10.74 -21.51 4.29
N ASN A 63 -11.28 -22.46 3.51
CA ASN A 63 -11.16 -22.43 2.05
C ASN A 63 -11.92 -21.24 1.44
N ILE A 64 -13.11 -20.90 1.96
CA ILE A 64 -13.84 -19.69 1.55
C ILE A 64 -13.03 -18.44 1.90
N TYR A 65 -12.46 -18.40 3.11
CA TYR A 65 -11.63 -17.29 3.54
C TYR A 65 -10.37 -17.13 2.70
N GLU A 66 -9.77 -18.23 2.22
CA GLU A 66 -8.63 -18.19 1.31
C GLU A 66 -8.97 -17.46 0.00
N VAL A 67 -10.12 -17.79 -0.60
CA VAL A 67 -10.61 -17.12 -1.82
C VAL A 67 -10.88 -15.64 -1.55
N LEU A 68 -11.53 -15.34 -0.42
CA LEU A 68 -11.77 -13.96 0.00
C LEU A 68 -10.44 -13.20 0.24
N SER A 69 -9.45 -13.87 0.81
CA SER A 69 -8.11 -13.33 1.10
C SER A 69 -7.38 -12.93 -0.17
N LYS A 70 -7.50 -13.69 -1.27
CA LYS A 70 -6.95 -13.30 -2.59
C LYS A 70 -7.52 -11.96 -3.06
N PHE A 71 -8.83 -11.77 -2.93
CA PHE A 71 -9.48 -10.51 -3.31
C PHE A 71 -9.08 -9.35 -2.38
N GLY A 72 -9.14 -9.54 -1.06
CA GLY A 72 -8.74 -8.51 -0.10
C GLY A 72 -7.25 -8.14 -0.20
N SER A 73 -6.40 -9.09 -0.58
CA SER A 73 -4.98 -8.84 -0.87
C SER A 73 -4.80 -7.92 -2.08
N GLY A 74 -5.61 -8.10 -3.14
CA GLY A 74 -5.65 -7.17 -4.26
C GLY A 74 -6.06 -5.76 -3.84
N LEU A 75 -7.08 -5.63 -2.97
CA LEU A 75 -7.46 -4.33 -2.40
C LEU A 75 -6.34 -3.72 -1.54
N PHE A 76 -5.64 -4.53 -0.75
CA PHE A 76 -4.53 -4.06 0.05
C PHE A 76 -3.38 -3.53 -0.82
N LEU A 77 -3.04 -4.21 -1.92
CA LEU A 77 -2.06 -3.72 -2.89
C LEU A 77 -2.43 -2.34 -3.42
N LEU A 78 -3.71 -2.09 -3.72
CA LEU A 78 -4.17 -0.75 -4.12
C LEU A 78 -3.99 0.28 -3.01
N VAL A 79 -4.30 -0.09 -1.76
CA VAL A 79 -4.04 0.77 -0.59
C VAL A 79 -2.55 1.08 -0.44
N GLN A 80 -1.66 0.09 -0.63
CA GLN A 80 -0.21 0.30 -0.59
C GLN A 80 0.25 1.27 -1.68
N VAL A 81 -0.30 1.15 -2.89
CA VAL A 81 -0.04 2.09 -3.98
C VAL A 81 -0.44 3.51 -3.59
N LEU A 82 -1.63 3.71 -3.03
CA LEU A 82 -2.07 5.03 -2.58
C LEU A 82 -1.17 5.59 -1.47
N MET A 83 -0.75 4.76 -0.52
CA MET A 83 0.20 5.16 0.53
C MET A 83 1.56 5.54 -0.03
N LEU A 84 2.06 4.81 -1.03
CA LEU A 84 3.32 5.12 -1.70
C LEU A 84 3.24 6.47 -2.44
N LEU A 85 2.13 6.73 -3.14
CA LEU A 85 1.89 8.00 -3.81
C LEU A 85 1.85 9.16 -2.82
N ASP A 86 1.07 9.05 -1.74
CA ASP A 86 1.00 10.04 -0.66
C ASP A 86 2.38 10.24 -0.01
N PHE A 87 3.08 9.16 0.34
CA PHE A 87 4.43 9.24 0.89
C PHE A 87 5.39 10.02 -0.01
N THR A 88 5.40 9.70 -1.30
CA THR A 88 6.34 10.28 -2.26
C THR A 88 6.05 11.77 -2.50
N ASN A 89 4.77 12.14 -2.59
CA ASN A 89 4.36 13.55 -2.70
C ASN A 89 4.67 14.33 -1.41
N ASN A 90 4.34 13.80 -0.23
CA ASN A 90 4.69 14.45 1.04
C ASN A 90 6.21 14.59 1.20
N TRP A 91 6.99 13.59 0.78
CA TRP A 91 8.44 13.66 0.79
C TRP A 91 8.92 14.80 -0.12
N ASN A 92 8.40 14.88 -1.35
CA ASN A 92 8.70 15.98 -2.25
C ASN A 92 8.39 17.34 -1.63
N ASP A 93 7.17 17.52 -1.15
CA ASP A 93 6.68 18.80 -0.64
C ASP A 93 7.48 19.24 0.59
N SER A 94 7.86 18.30 1.46
CA SER A 94 8.70 18.57 2.63
C SER A 94 10.11 19.08 2.29
N TRP A 95 10.63 18.75 1.11
CA TRP A 95 11.94 19.20 0.63
C TRP A 95 11.83 20.49 -0.17
N VAL A 96 10.77 20.62 -0.98
CA VAL A 96 10.46 21.83 -1.74
C VAL A 96 10.13 23.00 -0.81
N GLU A 97 9.37 22.78 0.27
CA GLU A 97 8.97 23.84 1.23
C GLU A 97 10.17 24.49 1.94
N LYS A 98 11.31 23.80 2.01
CA LYS A 98 12.50 24.34 2.67
C LYS A 98 13.17 25.46 1.89
N ASP A 99 12.94 25.54 0.58
CA ASP A 99 13.42 26.63 -0.29
C ASP A 99 14.93 26.93 -0.14
N GLU A 100 15.75 25.88 0.05
CA GLU A 100 17.21 25.99 0.08
C GLU A 100 17.87 25.15 -1.03
N GLN A 101 18.93 25.68 -1.63
CA GLN A 101 19.69 25.04 -2.71
C GLN A 101 20.14 23.60 -2.38
N LYS A 102 20.40 23.29 -1.10
CA LYS A 102 20.79 21.93 -0.67
C LYS A 102 19.67 20.91 -0.91
N TRP A 103 18.42 21.28 -0.67
CA TRP A 103 17.26 20.39 -0.85
C TRP A 103 16.89 20.26 -2.32
N GLU A 104 17.06 21.31 -3.13
CA GLU A 104 16.92 21.23 -4.59
C GLU A 104 17.94 20.26 -5.20
N ILE A 105 19.22 20.35 -4.79
CA ILE A 105 20.26 19.41 -5.22
C ILE A 105 19.90 17.99 -4.75
N ALA A 106 19.40 17.83 -3.52
CA ALA A 106 18.98 16.52 -3.03
C ALA A 106 17.81 15.93 -3.85
N LEU A 107 16.79 16.73 -4.19
CA LEU A 107 15.68 16.33 -5.07
C LEU A 107 16.20 15.85 -6.43
N LEU A 108 17.13 16.62 -7.03
CA LEU A 108 17.73 16.26 -8.32
C LEU A 108 18.55 14.97 -8.22
N VAL A 109 19.37 14.81 -7.18
CA VAL A 109 20.19 13.60 -6.97
C VAL A 109 19.30 12.37 -6.83
N VAL A 110 18.26 12.44 -6.00
CA VAL A 110 17.29 11.33 -5.85
C VAL A 110 16.65 11.01 -7.19
N THR A 111 16.21 12.02 -7.94
CA THR A 111 15.58 11.85 -9.26
C THR A 111 16.49 11.12 -10.24
N VAL A 112 17.74 11.59 -10.37
CA VAL A 112 18.73 11.01 -11.30
C VAL A 112 19.04 9.57 -10.91
N VAL A 113 19.28 9.31 -9.63
CA VAL A 113 19.58 7.95 -9.14
C VAL A 113 18.41 7.00 -9.39
N CYS A 114 17.17 7.43 -9.13
CA CYS A 114 15.98 6.63 -9.35
C CYS A 114 15.81 6.28 -10.84
N TYR A 115 15.87 7.26 -11.75
CA TYR A 115 15.74 6.96 -13.18
C TYR A 115 16.87 6.08 -13.72
N LEU A 116 18.13 6.36 -13.35
CA LEU A 116 19.25 5.50 -13.73
C LEU A 116 19.06 4.07 -13.23
N SER A 117 18.55 3.91 -12.01
CA SER A 117 18.23 2.60 -11.43
C SER A 117 17.12 1.91 -12.21
N THR A 118 16.03 2.61 -12.57
CA THR A 118 14.94 2.06 -13.39
C THR A 118 15.44 1.54 -14.74
N PHE A 119 16.27 2.32 -15.45
CA PHE A 119 16.79 1.91 -16.76
C PHE A 119 17.79 0.76 -16.65
N ALA A 120 18.74 0.84 -15.71
CA ALA A 120 19.72 -0.22 -15.48
C ALA A 120 19.03 -1.53 -15.07
N PHE A 121 18.07 -1.45 -14.16
CA PHE A 121 17.31 -2.60 -13.68
C PHE A 121 16.47 -3.23 -14.80
N SER A 122 15.80 -2.42 -15.62
CA SER A 122 15.07 -2.92 -16.81
C SER A 122 16.00 -3.63 -17.80
N GLY A 123 17.24 -3.15 -17.97
CA GLY A 123 18.27 -3.85 -18.75
C GLY A 123 18.62 -5.22 -18.17
N VAL A 124 18.69 -5.34 -16.84
CA VAL A 124 18.86 -6.64 -16.16
C VAL A 124 17.65 -7.55 -16.38
N LEU A 125 16.43 -7.01 -16.38
CA LEU A 125 15.23 -7.80 -16.67
C LEU A 125 15.26 -8.37 -18.09
N PHE A 126 15.71 -7.62 -19.09
CA PHE A 126 15.89 -8.18 -20.44
C PHE A 126 16.90 -9.34 -20.47
N MET A 127 18.00 -9.24 -19.72
CA MET A 127 18.99 -10.33 -19.64
C MET A 127 18.43 -11.59 -18.98
N TRP A 128 17.57 -11.44 -17.98
CA TRP A 128 17.02 -12.56 -17.21
C TRP A 128 15.75 -13.17 -17.82
N PHE A 129 14.91 -12.37 -18.47
CA PHE A 129 13.56 -12.77 -18.89
C PHE A 129 13.35 -12.82 -20.41
N ASN A 130 14.40 -12.58 -21.21
CA ASN A 130 14.39 -12.72 -22.66
C ASN A 130 15.61 -13.53 -23.18
N PRO A 131 15.74 -14.82 -22.81
CA PRO A 131 16.84 -15.66 -23.26
C PRO A 131 16.81 -15.91 -24.79
N SER A 132 17.98 -15.92 -25.42
CA SER A 132 18.13 -16.22 -26.84
C SER A 132 17.61 -17.62 -27.18
N GLY A 133 16.79 -17.74 -28.22
CA GLY A 133 16.29 -19.02 -28.73
C GLY A 133 14.85 -19.38 -28.31
N HIS A 134 14.18 -18.51 -27.56
CA HIS A 134 12.76 -18.63 -27.21
C HIS A 134 12.00 -17.35 -27.57
N ASP A 135 10.72 -17.47 -27.92
CA ASP A 135 9.85 -16.31 -28.13
C ASP A 135 9.25 -15.86 -26.78
N CYS A 136 9.87 -14.84 -26.20
CA CYS A 136 9.48 -14.26 -24.91
C CYS A 136 8.78 -12.90 -25.09
N GLY A 137 7.96 -12.78 -26.14
CA GLY A 137 7.27 -11.53 -26.48
C GLY A 137 6.40 -10.95 -25.37
N LEU A 138 5.82 -11.78 -24.49
CA LEU A 138 5.03 -11.31 -23.35
C LEU A 138 5.90 -10.57 -22.31
N ASN A 139 7.05 -11.14 -21.96
CA ASN A 139 7.99 -10.55 -21.00
C ASN A 139 8.59 -9.27 -21.56
N VAL A 140 8.95 -9.29 -22.84
CA VAL A 140 9.40 -8.09 -23.58
C VAL A 140 8.31 -7.02 -23.55
N PHE A 141 7.04 -7.37 -23.80
CA PHE A 141 5.93 -6.42 -23.73
C PHE A 141 5.78 -5.78 -22.35
N PHE A 142 5.85 -6.57 -21.26
CA PHE A 142 5.78 -6.03 -19.90
C PHE A 142 6.94 -5.07 -19.59
N ILE A 143 8.18 -5.45 -19.90
CA ILE A 143 9.36 -4.61 -19.64
C ILE A 143 9.30 -3.32 -20.48
N VAL A 144 8.97 -3.41 -21.77
CA VAL A 144 8.86 -2.24 -22.66
C VAL A 144 7.74 -1.32 -22.20
N THR A 145 6.59 -1.86 -21.80
CA THR A 145 5.48 -1.06 -21.26
C THR A 145 5.91 -0.32 -20.00
N THR A 146 6.60 -0.99 -19.08
CA THR A 146 7.16 -0.38 -17.86
C THR A 146 8.07 0.81 -18.20
N LEU A 147 8.96 0.65 -19.19
CA LEU A 147 9.86 1.72 -19.63
C LEU A 147 9.09 2.89 -20.25
N ILE A 148 8.09 2.61 -21.10
CA ILE A 148 7.22 3.64 -21.68
C ILE A 148 6.51 4.43 -20.58
N LEU A 149 6.00 3.75 -19.54
CA LEU A 149 5.37 4.40 -18.40
C LEU A 149 6.34 5.32 -17.65
N ALA A 150 7.58 4.89 -17.41
CA ALA A 150 8.61 5.72 -16.77
C ALA A 150 8.88 7.03 -17.54
N PHE A 151 8.95 6.96 -18.88
CA PHE A 151 9.05 8.15 -19.72
C PHE A 151 7.78 9.01 -19.69
N ALA A 152 6.60 8.39 -19.76
CA ALA A 152 5.32 9.09 -19.69
C ALA A 152 5.17 9.88 -18.38
N PHE A 153 5.57 9.29 -17.24
CA PHE A 153 5.57 9.98 -15.95
C PHE A 153 6.44 11.23 -15.95
N ALA A 154 7.65 11.17 -16.52
CA ALA A 154 8.53 12.31 -16.64
C ALA A 154 7.92 13.41 -17.53
N ILE A 155 7.37 13.04 -18.69
CA ILE A 155 6.74 13.99 -19.62
C ILE A 155 5.56 14.69 -18.97
N VAL A 156 4.67 13.96 -18.30
CA VAL A 156 3.50 14.53 -17.63
C VAL A 156 3.92 15.44 -16.47
N ALA A 157 4.89 15.00 -15.64
CA ALA A 157 5.36 15.80 -14.51
C ALA A 157 6.02 17.12 -14.95
N LEU A 158 6.81 17.10 -16.03
CA LEU A 158 7.48 18.29 -16.59
C LEU A 158 6.56 19.18 -17.42
N HIS A 159 5.32 18.77 -17.69
CA HIS A 159 4.42 19.55 -18.52
C HIS A 159 4.13 20.91 -17.86
N PRO A 160 4.31 22.05 -18.58
CA PRO A 160 4.24 23.38 -17.97
C PRO A 160 2.90 23.71 -17.27
N GLN A 161 1.80 23.08 -17.70
CA GLN A 161 0.50 23.27 -17.07
C GLN A 161 0.35 22.48 -15.76
N VAL A 162 1.05 21.34 -15.62
CA VAL A 162 1.02 20.52 -14.39
C VAL A 162 1.92 21.16 -13.33
N ASN A 163 3.05 21.72 -13.75
CA ASN A 163 4.08 22.30 -12.87
C ASN A 163 4.45 21.33 -11.72
N GLY A 164 4.54 20.04 -12.04
CA GLY A 164 4.79 18.97 -11.07
C GLY A 164 6.28 18.79 -10.79
N SER A 165 6.58 18.08 -9.70
CA SER A 165 7.95 17.64 -9.42
C SER A 165 8.28 16.34 -10.13
N ILE A 166 9.51 16.24 -10.63
CA ILE A 166 10.03 15.03 -11.30
C ILE A 166 10.48 13.95 -10.31
N MET A 167 10.72 14.32 -9.04
CA MET A 167 11.19 13.36 -8.03
C MET A 167 10.14 12.27 -7.77
N PRO A 168 8.85 12.60 -7.54
CA PRO A 168 7.80 11.58 -7.45
C PRO A 168 7.72 10.68 -8.68
N ALA A 169 7.82 11.25 -9.88
CA ALA A 169 7.81 10.49 -11.14
C ALA A 169 8.90 9.42 -11.17
N SER A 170 10.10 9.77 -10.73
CA SER A 170 11.24 8.84 -10.70
C SER A 170 11.09 7.71 -9.67
N VAL A 171 10.56 8.01 -8.47
CA VAL A 171 10.36 7.01 -7.41
C VAL A 171 9.28 6.01 -7.82
N ILE A 172 8.19 6.51 -8.40
CA ILE A 172 7.12 5.66 -8.93
C ILE A 172 7.61 4.83 -10.12
N SER A 173 8.51 5.35 -10.96
CA SER A 173 9.15 4.58 -12.04
C SER A 173 9.98 3.41 -11.52
N VAL A 174 10.72 3.58 -10.41
CA VAL A 174 11.46 2.49 -9.75
C VAL A 174 10.49 1.45 -9.21
N TYR A 175 9.38 1.88 -8.60
CA TYR A 175 8.37 0.96 -8.07
C TYR A 175 7.66 0.17 -9.19
N CYS A 176 7.32 0.78 -10.32
CA CYS A 176 6.80 0.05 -11.48
C CYS A 176 7.79 -1.00 -12.00
N ALA A 177 9.08 -0.67 -12.09
CA ALA A 177 10.10 -1.64 -12.46
C ALA A 177 10.24 -2.79 -11.44
N TYR A 178 10.06 -2.50 -10.15
CA TYR A 178 9.99 -3.52 -9.11
C TYR A 178 8.75 -4.43 -9.24
N LEU A 179 7.57 -3.87 -9.54
CA LEU A 179 6.36 -4.64 -9.82
C LEU A 179 6.52 -5.53 -11.06
N CYS A 180 7.10 -5.00 -12.13
CA CYS A 180 7.44 -5.79 -13.32
C CYS A 180 8.40 -6.94 -12.97
N TYR A 181 9.48 -6.68 -12.23
CA TYR A 181 10.41 -7.73 -11.80
C TYR A 181 9.72 -8.83 -10.99
N THR A 182 8.98 -8.44 -9.95
CA THR A 182 8.31 -9.40 -9.07
C THR A 182 7.23 -10.17 -9.82
N SER A 183 6.56 -9.55 -10.79
CA SER A 183 5.65 -10.22 -11.71
C SER A 183 6.36 -11.31 -12.52
N LEU A 184 7.39 -10.96 -13.29
CA LEU A 184 8.12 -11.90 -14.14
C LEU A 184 8.78 -13.03 -13.31
N SER A 185 9.24 -12.72 -12.10
CA SER A 185 9.82 -13.72 -11.19
C SER A 185 8.82 -14.78 -10.69
N SER A 186 7.52 -14.48 -10.76
CA SER A 186 6.42 -15.37 -10.39
C SER A 186 5.89 -16.19 -11.57
N GLU A 187 6.54 -16.13 -12.74
CA GLU A 187 6.18 -16.96 -13.89
C GLU A 187 6.32 -18.45 -13.57
N PRO A 188 5.38 -19.30 -14.03
CA PRO A 188 5.43 -20.75 -13.84
C PRO A 188 6.73 -21.43 -14.27
N ASP A 189 7.13 -22.49 -13.56
CA ASP A 189 8.35 -23.28 -13.83
C ASP A 189 8.45 -23.90 -15.23
N ASP A 190 7.32 -24.11 -15.89
CA ASP A 190 7.25 -24.61 -17.25
C ASP A 190 7.47 -23.51 -18.31
N TYR A 191 7.50 -22.23 -17.90
CA TYR A 191 7.70 -21.10 -18.81
C TYR A 191 9.19 -20.80 -19.01
N LYS A 192 9.72 -21.21 -20.17
CA LYS A 192 11.16 -21.17 -20.50
C LYS A 192 11.81 -19.77 -20.51
N CYS A 193 11.00 -18.71 -20.47
CA CYS A 193 11.49 -17.34 -20.51
C CYS A 193 11.99 -16.84 -19.15
N ASN A 194 11.59 -17.45 -18.04
CA ASN A 194 12.04 -17.04 -16.73
C ASN A 194 13.42 -17.65 -16.41
N GLY A 195 14.48 -16.85 -16.59
CA GLY A 195 15.86 -17.26 -16.31
C GLY A 195 16.17 -17.49 -14.82
N LEU A 196 15.24 -17.18 -13.91
CA LEU A 196 15.43 -17.28 -12.46
C LEU A 196 15.02 -18.66 -11.89
N HIS A 197 14.52 -19.61 -12.68
CA HIS A 197 14.13 -20.94 -12.17
C HIS A 197 15.24 -21.67 -11.41
N ARG A 198 16.51 -21.49 -11.81
CA ARG A 198 17.67 -22.08 -11.11
C ARG A 198 17.88 -21.52 -9.71
N HIS A 199 17.29 -20.37 -9.40
CA HIS A 199 17.34 -19.68 -8.12
C HIS A 199 15.94 -19.47 -7.50
N SER A 200 14.92 -20.21 -7.95
CA SER A 200 13.51 -19.98 -7.60
C SER A 200 13.24 -19.94 -6.09
N LYS A 201 13.91 -20.79 -5.31
CA LYS A 201 13.82 -20.77 -3.83
C LYS A 201 14.32 -19.46 -3.21
N GLN A 202 15.45 -18.94 -3.70
CA GLN A 202 16.02 -17.68 -3.20
C GLN A 202 15.16 -16.48 -3.62
N VAL A 203 14.60 -16.53 -4.82
CA VAL A 203 13.73 -15.51 -5.40
C VAL A 203 12.37 -15.47 -4.68
N SER A 204 11.80 -16.64 -4.36
CA SER A 204 10.59 -16.76 -3.55
C SER A 204 10.80 -16.22 -2.12
N LEU A 205 11.94 -16.55 -1.50
CA LEU A 205 12.28 -16.02 -0.18
C LEU A 205 12.48 -14.50 -0.19
N SER A 206 13.19 -13.95 -1.19
CA SER A 206 13.39 -12.50 -1.29
C SER A 206 12.07 -11.77 -1.58
N ALA A 207 11.21 -12.32 -2.44
CA ALA A 207 9.88 -11.77 -2.69
C ALA A 207 9.01 -11.75 -1.43
N LEU A 208 9.03 -12.84 -0.65
CA LEU A 208 8.32 -12.91 0.63
C LEU A 208 8.84 -11.87 1.63
N ILE A 209 10.16 -11.77 1.80
CA ILE A 209 10.78 -10.81 2.73
C ILE A 209 10.45 -9.38 2.30
N LEU A 210 10.59 -9.05 1.01
CA LEU A 210 10.30 -7.72 0.48
C LEU A 210 8.81 -7.38 0.60
N GLY A 211 7.92 -8.34 0.31
CA GLY A 211 6.48 -8.15 0.46
C GLY A 211 6.08 -7.93 1.93
N MET A 212 6.64 -8.71 2.86
CA MET A 212 6.40 -8.54 4.29
C MET A 212 6.95 -7.20 4.80
N LEU A 213 8.15 -6.82 4.39
CA LEU A 213 8.75 -5.53 4.74
C LEU A 213 7.90 -4.37 4.23
N THR A 214 7.47 -4.43 2.96
CA THR A 214 6.61 -3.42 2.35
C THR A 214 5.28 -3.32 3.11
N THR A 215 4.68 -4.46 3.49
CA THR A 215 3.46 -4.50 4.31
C THR A 215 3.65 -3.77 5.64
N VAL A 216 4.72 -4.09 6.36
CA VAL A 216 5.04 -3.46 7.64
C VAL A 216 5.24 -1.96 7.46
N LEU A 217 6.02 -1.53 6.46
CA LEU A 217 6.25 -0.13 6.17
C LEU A 217 4.95 0.61 5.83
N SER A 218 4.08 0.03 5.00
CA SER A 218 2.77 0.62 4.66
C SER A 218 1.87 0.77 5.89
N VAL A 219 1.78 -0.25 6.74
CA VAL A 219 0.96 -0.21 7.95
C VAL A 219 1.50 0.79 8.96
N VAL A 220 2.83 0.84 9.15
CA VAL A 220 3.48 1.84 10.01
C VAL A 220 3.27 3.24 9.46
N TYR A 221 3.44 3.45 8.16
CA TYR A 221 3.17 4.72 7.51
C TYR A 221 1.71 5.15 7.72
N SER A 222 0.75 4.24 7.53
CA SER A 222 -0.66 4.49 7.80
C SER A 222 -0.92 4.91 9.25
N ALA A 223 -0.26 4.27 10.21
CA ALA A 223 -0.43 4.58 11.63
C ALA A 223 0.18 5.95 11.98
N VAL A 224 1.36 6.26 11.45
CA VAL A 224 2.00 7.58 11.63
C VAL A 224 1.16 8.68 10.97
N ARG A 225 0.65 8.45 9.77
CA ARG A 225 -0.18 9.41 9.02
C ARG A 225 -1.54 9.65 9.69
N ALA A 226 -2.13 8.61 10.27
CA ALA A 226 -3.31 8.74 11.12
C ALA A 226 -3.02 9.60 12.38
N GLY A 227 -1.82 9.47 12.96
CA GLY A 227 -1.37 10.30 14.07
C GLY A 227 -1.03 11.75 13.69
N SER A 228 -0.63 12.02 12.45
CA SER A 228 -0.21 13.36 11.98
C SER A 228 -1.33 14.24 11.41
N SER A 229 -2.60 13.89 11.64
CA SER A 229 -3.80 14.67 11.25
C SER A 229 -4.05 14.87 9.74
N THR A 230 -3.44 14.05 8.88
CA THR A 230 -3.50 14.22 7.41
C THR A 230 -3.85 12.90 6.71
N THR A 231 -5.03 12.34 6.93
CA THR A 231 -5.41 11.07 6.27
C THR A 231 -6.07 11.31 4.90
N PHE A 232 -5.45 10.76 3.84
CA PHE A 232 -5.88 10.84 2.43
C PHE A 232 -7.18 10.08 2.09
N LEU A 233 -7.67 9.20 2.99
CA LEU A 233 -8.92 8.44 2.83
C LEU A 233 -10.09 9.03 3.63
N SER A 234 -9.98 10.27 4.10
CA SER A 234 -11.09 10.92 4.80
C SER A 234 -12.22 11.21 3.79
N PRO A 235 -13.46 10.77 4.04
CA PRO A 235 -14.59 11.18 3.22
C PRO A 235 -14.70 12.71 3.18
N PRO A 236 -15.15 13.33 2.08
CA PRO A 236 -15.33 14.78 1.94
C PRO A 236 -16.38 15.39 2.90
N SER A 237 -16.94 14.59 3.82
CA SER A 237 -17.88 15.00 4.87
C SER A 237 -17.25 15.09 6.26
N SER A 238 -15.92 14.94 6.37
CA SER A 238 -15.18 15.32 7.57
C SER A 238 -14.92 16.83 7.51
N PRO A 239 -15.30 17.63 8.52
CA PRO A 239 -15.03 19.05 8.54
C PRO A 239 -13.52 19.26 8.62
N ARG A 240 -12.92 19.47 7.45
CA ARG A 240 -11.53 19.86 7.30
C ARG A 240 -11.43 21.30 7.83
N SER A 241 -11.01 21.47 9.08
CA SER A 241 -10.58 22.80 9.54
C SER A 241 -9.30 23.11 8.79
N GLY A 242 -9.41 23.95 7.77
CA GLY A 242 -8.31 24.82 7.43
C GLY A 242 -8.03 25.69 8.65
N ASP A 243 -7.06 25.27 9.46
CA ASP A 243 -6.14 26.18 10.12
C ASP A 243 -4.95 25.39 10.66
N LYS A 244 -3.77 25.84 10.23
CA LYS A 244 -2.49 25.39 10.76
C LYS A 244 -2.45 25.78 12.24
N ASN A 245 -2.23 24.81 13.13
CA ASN A 245 -1.34 24.89 14.30
C ASN A 245 -1.43 23.61 15.15
N PRO A 246 -0.41 22.73 15.15
CA PRO A 246 -0.27 21.71 16.17
C PRO A 246 0.35 22.31 17.44
N LEU A 247 -0.32 22.08 18.57
CA LEU A 247 0.29 21.89 19.90
C LEU A 247 1.28 22.96 20.39
N LEU A 248 0.76 24.01 21.03
CA LEU A 248 1.37 24.53 22.25
C LEU A 248 0.29 24.61 23.32
N GLY A 249 0.55 23.93 24.44
CA GLY A 249 -0.31 23.99 25.62
C GLY A 249 -0.06 25.30 26.33
N ASP A 250 -1.09 26.14 26.41
CA ASP A 250 -1.14 27.21 27.39
C ASP A 250 -1.67 26.62 28.71
N GLU A 251 -0.76 26.42 29.65
CA GLU A 251 -1.10 26.43 31.06
C GLU A 251 -1.54 27.86 31.43
N GLU A 252 -2.85 28.13 31.50
CA GLU A 252 -3.35 29.13 32.44
C GLU A 252 -4.67 28.71 33.12
N THR A 253 -4.56 28.69 34.44
CA THR A 253 -5.56 28.65 35.49
C THR A 253 -6.92 29.28 35.18
N GLY A 254 -8.01 28.56 35.50
CA GLY A 254 -9.34 29.16 35.63
C GLY A 254 -10.42 28.16 36.08
N LYS A 255 -10.79 28.20 37.36
CA LYS A 255 -12.01 27.56 37.89
C LYS A 255 -13.26 28.14 37.20
N GLY A 256 -14.18 27.29 36.74
CA GLY A 256 -15.58 27.66 36.55
C GLY A 256 -16.32 26.93 35.41
N ASN A 257 -17.25 26.06 35.82
CA ASN A 257 -18.47 25.59 35.15
C ASN A 257 -18.40 24.97 33.75
N ASP A 258 -18.83 23.71 33.68
CA ASP A 258 -19.73 23.12 32.66
C ASP A 258 -19.78 23.84 31.30
N LYS A 259 -18.66 23.85 30.59
CA LYS A 259 -18.68 23.98 29.14
C LYS A 259 -18.80 22.56 28.61
N GLU A 260 -19.95 22.22 28.04
CA GLU A 260 -20.06 21.08 27.12
C GLU A 260 -18.84 21.11 26.21
N SER A 261 -18.05 20.03 26.24
CA SER A 261 -16.80 19.97 25.50
C SER A 261 -17.10 20.26 24.03
N GLU A 262 -16.57 21.37 23.50
CA GLU A 262 -16.77 21.68 22.09
C GLU A 262 -16.42 20.46 21.24
N PRO A 263 -17.24 20.13 20.22
CA PRO A 263 -17.07 18.92 19.44
C PRO A 263 -15.76 18.98 18.68
N ARG A 264 -14.73 18.33 19.25
CA ARG A 264 -13.43 18.19 18.60
C ARG A 264 -13.56 17.16 17.48
N PRO A 265 -13.37 17.53 16.21
CA PRO A 265 -13.48 16.58 15.11
C PRO A 265 -12.37 15.53 15.21
N VAL A 266 -12.65 14.32 14.73
CA VAL A 266 -11.64 13.26 14.64
C VAL A 266 -10.63 13.57 13.53
N SER A 267 -9.34 13.39 13.81
CA SER A 267 -8.25 13.73 12.87
C SER A 267 -8.15 12.78 11.67
N TYR A 268 -8.80 11.62 11.74
CA TYR A 268 -8.83 10.60 10.69
C TYR A 268 -10.04 9.68 10.84
N SER A 269 -10.39 8.96 9.79
CA SER A 269 -11.46 7.96 9.84
C SER A 269 -10.99 6.67 10.54
N TYR A 270 -11.55 6.40 11.71
CA TYR A 270 -11.29 5.18 12.48
C TYR A 270 -11.69 3.92 11.72
N THR A 271 -12.78 3.96 10.95
CA THR A 271 -13.19 2.84 10.09
C THR A 271 -12.13 2.52 9.04
N PHE A 272 -11.62 3.53 8.31
CA PHE A 272 -10.59 3.28 7.29
C PHE A 272 -9.30 2.78 7.91
N PHE A 273 -8.90 3.32 9.06
CA PHE A 273 -7.75 2.82 9.81
C PHE A 273 -7.87 1.32 10.05
N HIS A 274 -8.94 0.85 10.71
CA HIS A 274 -9.12 -0.58 10.98
C HIS A 274 -9.27 -1.42 9.71
N LEU A 275 -9.89 -0.89 8.65
CA LEU A 275 -10.03 -1.59 7.37
C LEU A 275 -8.67 -1.84 6.70
N ILE A 276 -7.72 -0.91 6.80
CA ILE A 276 -6.34 -1.10 6.31
C ILE A 276 -5.68 -2.28 7.03
N PHE A 277 -5.78 -2.37 8.36
CA PHE A 277 -5.23 -3.50 9.13
C PHE A 277 -5.92 -4.83 8.81
N ALA A 278 -7.23 -4.82 8.58
CA ALA A 278 -7.98 -6.01 8.15
C ALA A 278 -7.47 -6.53 6.79
N LEU A 279 -7.30 -5.63 5.82
CA LEU A 279 -6.76 -5.96 4.50
C LEU A 279 -5.28 -6.40 4.57
N ALA A 280 -4.47 -5.75 5.41
CA ALA A 280 -3.07 -6.13 5.64
C ALA A 280 -2.94 -7.56 6.18
N SER A 281 -3.87 -7.99 7.04
CA SER A 281 -3.93 -9.37 7.55
C SER A 281 -4.19 -10.39 6.44
N MET A 282 -5.08 -10.07 5.50
CA MET A 282 -5.39 -10.92 4.34
C MET A 282 -4.16 -11.01 3.42
N TYR A 283 -3.53 -9.88 3.12
CA TYR A 283 -2.31 -9.82 2.29
C TYR A 283 -1.14 -10.59 2.90
N SER A 284 -0.90 -10.41 4.20
CA SER A 284 0.16 -11.13 4.92
C SER A 284 -0.06 -12.64 4.87
N ALA A 285 -1.30 -13.10 4.97
CA ALA A 285 -1.61 -14.52 4.79
C ALA A 285 -1.30 -15.00 3.38
N MET A 286 -1.73 -14.27 2.35
CA MET A 286 -1.48 -14.69 0.97
C MET A 286 0.01 -14.73 0.62
N LEU A 287 0.82 -13.80 1.14
CA LEU A 287 2.28 -13.86 1.02
C LEU A 287 2.86 -15.11 1.69
N LEU A 288 2.45 -15.40 2.93
CA LEU A 288 2.94 -16.55 3.70
C LEU A 288 2.46 -17.90 3.15
N THR A 289 1.32 -17.93 2.45
CA THR A 289 0.79 -19.12 1.78
C THR A 289 1.22 -19.22 0.32
N GLY A 290 1.94 -18.23 -0.22
CA GLY A 290 2.46 -18.24 -1.58
C GLY A 290 1.40 -18.13 -2.68
N TRP A 291 0.27 -17.47 -2.41
CA TRP A 291 -0.82 -17.24 -3.37
C TRP A 291 -1.49 -18.47 -4.01
N THR A 292 -1.08 -19.68 -3.63
CA THR A 292 -1.62 -20.95 -4.17
C THR A 292 -2.89 -21.39 -3.45
N SER A 293 -3.71 -22.19 -4.14
CA SER A 293 -4.91 -22.78 -3.55
C SER A 293 -4.59 -24.00 -2.70
N ALA A 294 -5.27 -24.19 -1.56
CA ALA A 294 -5.09 -25.37 -0.70
C ALA A 294 -5.29 -26.70 -1.42
N ALA A 295 -6.06 -26.70 -2.50
CA ALA A 295 -6.38 -27.85 -3.31
C ALA A 295 -5.31 -28.20 -4.36
N SER A 296 -4.28 -27.37 -4.56
CA SER A 296 -3.23 -27.58 -5.56
C SER A 296 -2.01 -28.23 -4.93
N GLU A 297 -1.99 -29.55 -4.81
CA GLU A 297 -0.89 -30.35 -4.23
C GLU A 297 0.42 -30.34 -5.04
N LYS A 298 0.57 -29.53 -6.09
CA LYS A 298 1.64 -29.71 -7.10
C LYS A 298 2.72 -28.64 -7.23
N SER A 299 2.74 -27.55 -6.46
CA SER A 299 3.89 -26.63 -6.48
C SER A 299 4.55 -26.51 -5.10
N GLU A 300 5.76 -27.05 -4.99
CA GLU A 300 6.64 -26.85 -3.81
C GLU A 300 7.18 -25.40 -3.72
N LEU A 301 6.91 -24.56 -4.72
CA LEU A 301 7.31 -23.17 -4.75
C LEU A 301 6.12 -22.26 -4.44
N MET A 302 6.28 -21.53 -3.34
CA MET A 302 5.40 -20.44 -2.91
C MET A 302 5.58 -19.27 -3.88
N ASP A 303 4.48 -18.69 -4.37
CA ASP A 303 4.44 -17.45 -5.19
C ASP A 303 4.68 -17.60 -6.71
N VAL A 304 4.44 -18.79 -7.26
CA VAL A 304 4.63 -19.10 -8.70
C VAL A 304 3.28 -19.37 -9.36
N GLY A 305 2.91 -18.59 -10.39
CA GLY A 305 1.66 -18.76 -11.13
C GLY A 305 1.24 -17.52 -11.94
N TRP A 306 0.62 -17.75 -13.10
CA TRP A 306 0.11 -16.68 -13.98
C TRP A 306 -0.85 -15.71 -13.28
N THR A 307 -1.62 -16.17 -12.30
CA THR A 307 -2.50 -15.29 -11.52
C THR A 307 -1.70 -14.22 -10.77
N THR A 308 -0.60 -14.59 -10.12
CA THR A 308 0.27 -13.64 -9.40
C THR A 308 0.91 -12.65 -10.38
N VAL A 309 1.39 -13.13 -11.53
CA VAL A 309 1.94 -12.30 -12.62
C VAL A 309 0.93 -11.21 -13.00
N TRP A 310 -0.29 -11.59 -13.37
CA TRP A 310 -1.31 -10.63 -13.82
C TRP A 310 -1.78 -9.69 -12.72
N VAL A 311 -1.90 -10.15 -11.46
CA VAL A 311 -2.25 -9.26 -10.34
C VAL A 311 -1.19 -8.16 -10.18
N ARG A 312 0.10 -8.50 -10.28
CA ARG A 312 1.19 -7.52 -10.17
C ARG A 312 1.26 -6.56 -11.36
N ILE A 313 1.11 -7.05 -12.59
CA ILE A 313 1.05 -6.20 -13.80
C ILE A 313 -0.15 -5.26 -13.77
N CYS A 314 -1.34 -5.76 -13.42
CA CYS A 314 -2.52 -4.90 -13.29
C CYS A 314 -2.33 -3.86 -12.17
N THR A 315 -1.67 -4.23 -11.07
CA THR A 315 -1.31 -3.27 -10.00
C THR A 315 -0.37 -2.19 -10.51
N GLU A 316 0.60 -2.54 -11.36
CA GLU A 316 1.51 -1.58 -12.01
C GLU A 316 0.74 -0.60 -12.90
N TRP A 317 -0.17 -1.09 -13.74
CA TRP A 317 -0.98 -0.24 -14.61
C TRP A 317 -1.93 0.67 -13.83
N VAL A 318 -2.54 0.16 -12.76
CA VAL A 318 -3.36 0.98 -11.87
C VAL A 318 -2.50 2.02 -11.15
N THR A 319 -1.29 1.68 -10.71
CA THR A 319 -0.33 2.64 -10.13
C THR A 319 -0.02 3.76 -11.11
N ALA A 320 0.26 3.42 -12.37
CA ALA A 320 0.52 4.38 -13.42
C ALA A 320 -0.67 5.30 -13.67
N ALA A 321 -1.87 4.72 -13.80
CA ALA A 321 -3.10 5.47 -14.00
C ALA A 321 -3.39 6.40 -12.83
N LEU A 322 -3.26 5.93 -11.58
CA LEU A 322 -3.45 6.73 -10.38
C LEU A 322 -2.44 7.86 -10.28
N TYR A 323 -1.15 7.59 -10.53
CA TYR A 323 -0.11 8.62 -10.50
C TYR A 323 -0.39 9.72 -11.53
N ILE A 324 -0.62 9.35 -12.79
CA ILE A 324 -0.96 10.31 -13.85
C ILE A 324 -2.23 11.08 -13.49
N TRP A 325 -3.23 10.40 -12.93
CA TRP A 325 -4.46 11.04 -12.47
C TRP A 325 -4.20 12.06 -11.37
N THR A 326 -3.31 11.79 -10.41
CA THR A 326 -2.98 12.77 -9.36
C THR A 326 -2.40 14.08 -9.91
N LEU A 327 -1.72 14.03 -11.06
CA LEU A 327 -1.17 15.21 -11.72
C LEU A 327 -2.18 15.92 -12.63
N ILE A 328 -3.04 15.16 -13.31
CA ILE A 328 -3.96 15.70 -14.33
C ILE A 328 -5.30 16.14 -13.71
N ALA A 329 -5.79 15.47 -12.66
CA ALA A 329 -7.09 15.75 -12.07
C ALA A 329 -7.27 17.21 -11.60
N PRO A 330 -6.27 17.88 -10.98
CA PRO A 330 -6.36 19.30 -10.64
C PRO A 330 -6.57 20.23 -11.85
N LEU A 331 -6.07 19.84 -13.04
CA LEU A 331 -6.23 20.62 -14.27
C LEU A 331 -7.60 20.41 -14.91
N LEU A 332 -8.15 19.21 -14.83
CA LEU A 332 -9.47 18.88 -15.41
C LEU A 332 -10.64 19.34 -14.53
N PHE A 333 -10.45 19.44 -13.22
CA PHE A 333 -11.50 19.79 -12.26
C PHE A 333 -11.03 20.89 -11.29
N PRO A 334 -10.71 22.10 -11.76
CA PRO A 334 -10.13 23.16 -10.93
C PRO A 334 -11.02 23.58 -9.73
N ASP A 335 -12.34 23.35 -9.81
CA ASP A 335 -13.29 23.68 -8.74
C ASP A 335 -13.36 22.62 -7.61
N ARG A 336 -12.58 21.55 -7.69
CA ARG A 336 -12.55 20.48 -6.68
C ARG A 336 -11.32 20.62 -5.79
N ASP A 337 -11.50 20.60 -4.48
CA ASP A 337 -10.38 20.52 -3.54
C ASP A 337 -9.68 19.16 -3.68
N PHE A 338 -8.42 19.19 -4.11
CA PHE A 338 -7.52 18.04 -4.20
C PHE A 338 -6.47 18.01 -3.09
N SER A 339 -6.47 19.01 -2.22
CA SER A 339 -5.55 19.15 -1.08
C SER A 339 -5.74 18.09 -0.03
#